data_AF-A0AAU8W9S2-F1
#
_entry.id   AF-A0AAU8W9S2-F1
#
_cell.length_a   1.000
_cell.length_b   1.000
_cell.length_c   1.000
_cell.angle_alpha   90.00
_cell.angle_beta   90.00
_cell.angle_gamma   90.00
#
_symmetry.space_group_name_H-M   'P 1'
#
loop_
_entity.id
_entity.type
_entity.pdbx_description
1 polymer ?
#
loop_
_entity_poly.entity_id
_entity_poly.type
_entity_poly.pdbx_seq_one_letter_code
_entity_poly.pdbx_strand_id
1 'polypeptide(L)' 'MWGTPEIVLEDSDKHLDVRVSFLLDRVGDKITVHATTVVHVHNLFGKVYMFFVAPVHKLIVPSSLKTLAQA' A
#
# COMPACT_ATOMS: atom_id res chain seq x y z
N MET A 1 -8.25 -22.95 10.49
CA MET A 1 -8.48 -21.57 10.03
C MET A 1 -7.22 -21.13 9.31
N TRP A 2 -7.17 -21.26 7.99
CA TRP A 2 -6.09 -20.65 7.21
C TRP A 2 -6.44 -19.17 7.15
N GLY A 3 -5.73 -18.32 7.89
CA GLY A 3 -5.91 -16.88 7.78
C GLY A 3 -5.71 -16.44 6.33
N THR A 4 -6.50 -15.49 5.87
CA THR A 4 -6.24 -14.80 4.60
C THR A 4 -4.78 -14.34 4.59
N PRO A 5 -3.99 -14.69 3.55
CA PRO A 5 -2.59 -14.30 3.51
C PRO A 5 -2.51 -12.76 3.44
N GLU A 6 -2.01 -12.17 4.51
CA GLU A 6 -1.76 -10.75 4.64
C GLU A 6 -0.24 -10.53 4.75
N ILE A 7 0.27 -9.64 3.91
CA ILE A 7 1.66 -9.21 3.95
C ILE A 7 1.68 -7.74 4.33
N VAL A 8 2.32 -7.43 5.45
CA VAL A 8 2.51 -6.05 5.90
C VAL A 8 3.97 -5.67 5.70
N LEU A 9 4.19 -4.59 4.95
CA LEU A 9 5.47 -3.96 4.70
C LEU A 9 5.50 -2.63 5.46
N GLU A 10 6.59 -2.39 6.17
CA GLU A 10 6.84 -1.13 6.87
C GLU A 10 8.13 -0.53 6.35
N ASP A 11 8.11 0.77 6.13
CA ASP A 11 9.28 1.58 5.82
C ASP A 11 9.23 2.83 6.68
N SER A 12 10.32 3.14 7.35
CA SER A 12 10.42 4.26 8.30
C SER A 12 11.61 5.11 7.90
N ASP A 13 11.34 6.39 7.62
CA ASP A 13 12.35 7.39 7.30
C ASP A 13 12.11 8.66 8.15
N LYS A 14 13.09 9.56 8.18
CA LYS A 14 13.14 10.80 8.97
C LYS A 14 11.93 11.71 8.81
N HIS A 15 11.20 11.58 7.70
CA HIS A 15 10.08 12.45 7.36
C HIS A 15 8.72 11.74 7.49
N LEU A 16 8.69 10.40 7.36
CA LEU A 16 7.48 9.60 7.22
C LEU A 16 7.70 8.18 7.76
N ASP A 17 6.69 7.66 8.46
CA ASP A 17 6.52 6.21 8.63
C ASP A 17 5.43 5.73 7.70
N VAL A 18 5.76 4.78 6.81
CA VAL A 18 4.87 4.22 5.80
C VAL A 18 4.61 2.75 6.13
N ARG A 19 3.35 2.37 6.19
CA ARG A 19 2.91 0.98 6.31
C ARG A 19 2.03 0.64 5.13
N VAL A 20 2.32 -0.47 4.46
CA VAL A 20 1.52 -1.00 3.36
C VAL A 20 1.11 -2.43 3.69
N SER A 21 -0.18 -2.66 3.83
CA SER A 21 -0.75 -4.00 3.95
C SER A 21 -1.32 -4.44 2.61
N PHE A 22 -0.98 -5.67 2.21
CA PHE A 22 -1.58 -6.40 1.12
C PHE A 22 -2.33 -7.60 1.67
N LEU A 23 -3.66 -7.55 1.60
CA LEU A 23 -4.53 -8.64 2.00
C LEU A 23 -5.09 -9.31 0.73
N LEU A 24 -4.83 -10.61 0.60
CA LEU A 24 -5.36 -11.44 -0.47
C LEU A 24 -6.63 -12.13 0.03
N ASP A 25 -7.78 -11.65 -0.46
CA ASP A 25 -9.06 -12.28 -0.19
C ASP A 25 -9.46 -13.18 -1.37
N ARG A 26 -9.57 -14.49 -1.11
CA ARG A 26 -9.94 -15.47 -2.12
C ARG A 26 -11.38 -15.88 -1.93
N VAL A 27 -12.26 -15.41 -2.81
CA VAL A 27 -13.68 -15.75 -2.83
C VAL A 27 -13.96 -16.65 -4.03
N GLY A 28 -13.96 -17.96 -3.77
CA GLY A 28 -14.11 -18.98 -4.80
C GLY A 28 -12.93 -19.00 -5.78
N ASP A 29 -13.21 -18.71 -7.05
CA ASP A 29 -12.21 -18.66 -8.12
C ASP A 29 -11.67 -17.24 -8.38
N LYS A 30 -12.13 -16.25 -7.61
CA LYS A 30 -11.68 -14.86 -7.71
C LYS A 30 -10.73 -14.53 -6.56
N ILE A 31 -9.64 -13.84 -6.89
CA ILE A 31 -8.70 -13.28 -5.92
C ILE A 31 -8.88 -11.76 -5.94
N THR A 32 -9.25 -11.19 -4.81
CA THR A 32 -9.31 -9.75 -4.58
C THR A 32 -8.09 -9.33 -3.78
N VAL A 33 -7.30 -8.40 -4.30
CA VAL A 33 -6.16 -7.84 -3.57
C VAL A 33 -6.56 -6.51 -2.95
N HIS A 34 -6.55 -6.44 -1.63
CA HIS A 34 -6.74 -5.20 -0.89
C HIS A 34 -5.37 -4.63 -0.54
N ALA A 35 -5.09 -3.40 -1.00
CA ALA A 35 -3.90 -2.67 -0.63
C ALA A 35 -4.29 -1.48 0.25
N THR A 36 -3.79 -1.48 1.48
CA THR A 36 -4.03 -0.41 2.46
C THR A 36 -2.69 0.25 2.78
N THR A 37 -2.59 1.56 2.52
CA THR A 37 -1.39 2.34 2.84
C THR A 37 -1.71 3.34 3.94
N VAL A 38 -0.98 3.27 5.05
CA VAL A 38 -1.04 4.22 6.15
C VAL A 38 0.28 4.96 6.22
N VAL A 39 0.23 6.30 6.28
CA VAL A 39 1.43 7.13 6.37
C VAL A 39 1.31 8.04 7.59
N HIS A 40 2.25 7.94 8.52
CA HIS A 40 2.43 8.90 9.59
C HIS A 40 3.47 9.94 9.17
N VAL A 41 3.12 11.22 9.31
CA VAL A 41 3.98 12.33 8.92
C VAL A 41 4.53 13.02 10.15
N HIS A 42 5.86 13.05 10.30
CA HIS A 42 6.50 13.56 11.51
C HIS A 42 6.77 15.06 11.49
N ASN A 43 6.91 15.68 10.31
CA ASN A 43 7.32 17.08 10.19
C ASN A 43 6.63 17.81 9.04
N LEU A 44 6.76 19.14 9.02
CA LEU A 44 6.13 19.99 8.00
C LEU A 44 6.66 19.70 6.59
N PHE A 45 7.96 19.36 6.47
CA PHE A 45 8.56 18.96 5.20
C PHE A 45 7.90 17.70 4.63
N GLY A 46 7.66 16.69 5.48
CA GLY A 46 6.92 15.48 5.13
C GLY A 46 5.49 15.75 4.68
N LYS A 47 4.82 16.78 5.24
CA LYS A 47 3.48 17.20 4.77
C LYS A 47 3.53 17.79 3.37
N VAL A 48 4.50 18.66 3.09
CA VAL A 48 4.69 19.25 1.75
C VAL A 48 5.06 18.16 0.75
N TYR A 49 5.95 17.25 1.12
CA TYR A 49 6.31 16.09 0.30
C TYR A 49 5.09 15.20 -0.01
N MET A 50 4.30 14.84 1.01
CA MET A 50 3.09 14.03 0.83
C MET A 50 2.03 14.71 -0.03
N PHE A 51 1.95 16.04 -0.02
CA PHE A 51 1.01 16.78 -0.87
C PHE A 51 1.22 16.49 -2.37
N PHE A 52 2.48 16.39 -2.80
CA PHE A 52 2.81 16.06 -4.18
C PHE A 52 2.84 14.55 -4.45
N VAL A 53 3.25 13.74 -3.47
CA VAL A 53 3.49 12.30 -3.66
C VAL A 53 2.23 11.45 -3.51
N ALA A 54 1.28 11.83 -2.63
CA ALA A 54 0.01 11.13 -2.43
C ALA A 54 -0.84 10.97 -3.71
N PRO A 55 -1.04 11.99 -4.57
CA PRO A 55 -1.82 11.82 -5.80
C PRO A 55 -1.15 10.84 -6.78
N VAL A 56 0.19 10.82 -6.81
CA VAL A 56 0.95 9.86 -7.63
C VAL A 56 0.75 8.43 -7.13
N HIS A 57 0.77 8.22 -5.81
CA HIS A 57 0.58 6.89 -5.21
C HIS A 57 -0.80 6.29 -5.54
N LYS A 58 -1.84 7.13 -5.63
CA LYS A 58 -3.19 6.70 -6.03
C LYS A 58 -3.25 6.10 -7.43
N LEU A 59 -2.31 6.47 -8.31
CA LEU A 59 -2.25 6.00 -9.70
C LEU A 59 -1.32 4.79 -9.88
N ILE A 60 -0.17 4.79 -9.19
CA ILE A 60 0.86 3.76 -9.37
C ILE A 60 0.49 2.44 -8.68
N VAL A 61 -0.09 2.49 -7.47
CA VAL A 61 -0.40 1.28 -6.69
C VAL A 61 -1.36 0.33 -7.44
N PRO A 62 -2.48 0.80 -8.03
CA PRO A 62 -3.36 -0.05 -8.81
C PRO A 62 -2.68 -0.63 -10.06
N SER A 63 -1.80 0.14 -10.73
CA SER A 63 -1.07 -0.37 -11.89
C SER A 63 -0.06 -1.45 -11.53
N SER A 64 0.70 -1.27 -10.44
CA SER A 64 1.66 -2.28 -9.98
C SER A 64 0.97 -3.58 -9.57
N LEU A 65 -0.20 -3.49 -8.92
CA LEU A 65 -1.03 -4.64 -8.58
C LEU A 65 -1.58 -5.37 -9.82
N LYS A 66 -1.99 -4.63 -10.86
CA LYS A 66 -2.42 -5.25 -12.13
C LYS A 66 -1.28 -5.99 -12.82
N THR A 67 -0.06 -5.46 -12.77
CA THR A 67 1.12 -6.13 -13.34
C THR A 67 1.44 -7.43 -12.59
N LEU A 68 1.34 -7.44 -11.26
CA LEU A 68 1.53 -8.65 -10.46
C LEU A 68 0.49 -9.73 -10.75
N ALA A 69 -0.76 -9.37 -11.08
CA ALA A 69 -1.78 -10.32 -11.47
C ALA A 69 -1.59 -10.91 -12.88
N GLN A 70 -0.68 -10.34 -13.69
CA GLN A 70 -0.40 -10.75 -15.06
C GLN A 70 0.93 -11.51 -15.24
N ALA A 71 1.78 -11.54 -14.21
CA ALA A 71 3.06 -12.25 -14.19
C ALA A 71 2.90 -13.68 -13.62
#